data_AF-A0A419ZBT0-F1
#
_entry.id   AF-A0A419ZBT0-F1
#
_cell.length_a   1.000
_cell.length_b   1.000
_cell.length_c   1.000
_cell.angle_alpha   90.00
_cell.angle_beta   90.00
_cell.angle_gamma   90.00
#
_symmetry.space_group_name_H-M   'P 1'
#
loop_
_entity.id
_entity.type
_entity.pdbx_description
1 polymer ?
#
loop_
_entity_poly.entity_id
_entity_poly.type
_entity_poly.pdbx_seq_one_letter_code
_entity_poly.pdbx_strand_id
1 'polypeptide(L)'
;MTQDVEKRWNDPRTARKATMYAGGVIVAALVVMGVAILWGTNSGQDCSDAAFAVCTDPARQILVFGPTLVLLLGGLGALLTAYRTWKRGGRWPIWQGAGWVLLVLMVVYATISARAII
;
A
#
# COMPACT_ATOMS: atom_id res chain seq x y z
N MET A 1 -9.82 36.97 16.12
CA MET A 1 -8.89 36.89 14.97
C MET A 1 -8.48 35.46 14.79
N THR A 2 -9.22 34.70 13.97
CA THR A 2 -8.71 33.46 13.40
C THR A 2 -7.59 33.85 12.45
N GLN A 3 -6.37 33.42 12.75
CA GLN A 3 -5.25 33.52 11.81
C GLN A 3 -5.62 32.63 10.63
N ASP A 4 -6.28 33.19 9.61
CA ASP A 4 -6.46 32.52 8.32
C ASP A 4 -5.08 32.39 7.70
N VAL A 5 -4.42 31.29 8.06
CA VAL A 5 -3.20 30.81 7.45
C VAL A 5 -3.48 30.77 5.96
N GLU A 6 -2.84 31.63 5.18
CA GLU A 6 -2.74 31.43 3.73
C GLU A 6 -2.31 29.99 3.52
N LYS A 7 -3.27 29.16 3.08
CA LYS A 7 -3.15 27.71 2.87
C LYS A 7 -2.24 27.45 1.66
N ARG A 8 -0.99 27.91 1.72
CA ARG A 8 0.07 27.57 0.76
C ARG A 8 0.50 26.13 1.01
N TRP A 9 -0.35 25.20 0.59
CA TRP A 9 -0.07 23.76 0.47
C TRP A 9 0.91 23.42 -0.64
N ASN A 10 1.24 24.42 -1.47
CA ASN A 10 2.12 24.23 -2.60
C ASN A 10 3.58 24.09 -2.14
N ASP A 11 3.96 22.84 -1.83
CA ASP A 11 5.33 22.43 -1.57
C ASP A 11 5.71 21.30 -2.52
N PRO A 12 6.25 21.63 -3.71
CA PRO A 12 6.59 20.62 -4.70
C PRO A 12 7.67 19.65 -4.19
N ARG A 13 8.53 20.07 -3.25
CA ARG A 13 9.59 19.21 -2.70
C ARG A 13 9.00 18.16 -1.76
N THR A 14 8.11 18.58 -0.86
CA THR A 14 7.43 17.65 0.06
C THR A 14 6.47 16.73 -0.69
N ALA A 15 5.75 17.25 -1.69
CA ALA A 15 4.89 16.46 -2.57
C ALA A 15 5.68 15.38 -3.33
N ARG A 16 6.83 15.73 -3.92
CA ARG A 16 7.68 14.76 -4.63
C ARG A 16 8.20 13.67 -3.70
N LYS A 17 8.59 14.01 -2.46
CA LYS A 17 9.02 13.03 -1.45
C LYS A 17 7.91 12.08 -1.05
N ALA A 18 6.72 12.61 -0.75
CA ALA A 18 5.57 11.79 -0.41
C ALA A 18 5.15 10.88 -1.58
N THR A 19 5.23 11.39 -2.81
CA THR A 19 4.94 10.62 -4.03
C THR A 19 5.95 9.52 -4.26
N MET A 20 7.25 9.80 -4.13
CA MET A 20 8.31 8.77 -4.23
C MET A 20 8.17 7.70 -3.14
N TYR A 21 7.82 8.10 -1.91
CA TYR A 21 7.56 7.16 -0.82
C TYR A 21 6.38 6.24 -1.16
N ALA A 22 5.23 6.81 -1.50
CA ALA A 22 4.04 6.03 -1.84
C ALA A 22 4.28 5.13 -3.06
N GLY A 23 4.93 5.65 -4.10
CA GLY A 23 5.35 4.89 -5.27
C GLY A 23 6.27 3.72 -4.90
N GLY A 24 7.24 3.93 -4.01
CA GLY A 24 8.11 2.87 -3.51
C GLY A 24 7.36 1.75 -2.77
N VAL A 25 6.39 2.10 -1.93
CA VAL A 25 5.53 1.12 -1.23
C VAL A 25 4.68 0.34 -2.23
N ILE A 26 4.08 1.01 -3.22
CA ILE A 26 3.28 0.37 -4.26
C ILE A 26 4.15 -0.60 -5.07
N VAL A 27 5.34 -0.17 -5.48
CA VAL A 27 6.29 -1.05 -6.20
C VAL A 27 6.66 -2.25 -5.34
N ALA A 28 6.95 -2.07 -4.05
CA ALA A 28 7.23 -3.19 -3.15
C ALA A 28 6.05 -4.17 -3.05
N ALA A 29 4.81 -3.68 -2.95
CA ALA A 29 3.62 -4.53 -2.94
C ALA A 29 3.45 -5.31 -4.25
N LEU A 30 3.70 -4.67 -5.40
CA LEU A 30 3.67 -5.31 -6.72
C LEU A 30 4.78 -6.34 -6.89
N VAL A 31 5.98 -6.09 -6.34
CA VAL A 31 7.08 -7.06 -6.34
C VAL A 31 6.70 -8.31 -5.54
N VAL A 32 6.15 -8.13 -4.32
CA VAL A 32 5.67 -9.26 -3.51
C VAL A 32 4.61 -10.07 -4.24
N MET A 33 3.64 -9.39 -4.86
CA MET A 33 2.61 -10.02 -5.67
C MET A 33 3.21 -10.79 -6.86
N GLY A 34 4.12 -10.17 -7.61
CA GLY A 34 4.78 -10.78 -8.77
C GLY A 34 5.60 -12.02 -8.41
N VAL A 35 6.39 -11.96 -7.33
CA VAL A 35 7.16 -13.11 -6.84
C VAL A 35 6.25 -14.28 -6.48
N ALA A 36 5.15 -14.01 -5.76
CA ALA A 36 4.20 -15.05 -5.37
C ALA A 36 3.49 -15.69 -6.57
N ILE A 37 3.14 -14.92 -7.60
CA ILE A 37 2.57 -15.44 -8.86
C ILE A 37 3.60 -16.29 -9.62
N LEU A 38 4.83 -15.80 -9.76
CA LEU A 38 5.90 -16.52 -10.48
C LEU A 38 6.25 -17.85 -9.80
N TRP A 39 6.21 -17.91 -8.47
CA TRP A 39 6.39 -19.16 -7.73
C TRP A 39 5.19 -20.09 -7.85
N GLY A 40 3.98 -19.54 -7.76
CA GLY A 40 2.74 -20.31 -7.85
C GLY A 40 2.51 -20.98 -9.20
N THR A 41 2.93 -20.33 -10.30
CA THR A 41 2.71 -20.81 -11.67
C THR A 41 3.75 -21.81 -12.17
N ASN A 42 4.94 -21.85 -11.59
CA ASN A 42 5.98 -22.84 -11.92
C ASN A 42 5.79 -24.20 -11.22
N SER A 43 4.74 -24.34 -10.40
CA SER A 43 4.43 -25.54 -9.62
C SER A 43 3.35 -26.35 -10.37
N GLY A 44 3.74 -27.35 -11.17
CA GLY A 44 2.85 -28.09 -12.10
C GLY A 44 1.79 -29.00 -11.45
N GLN A 45 0.87 -28.47 -10.65
CA GLN A 45 -0.25 -29.21 -10.05
C GLN A 45 -1.60 -28.79 -10.62
N ASP A 46 -2.50 -29.76 -10.79
CA ASP A 46 -3.85 -29.62 -11.34
C ASP A 46 -4.75 -28.76 -10.41
N CYS A 47 -5.27 -27.66 -10.94
CA CYS A 47 -6.07 -26.69 -10.19
C CYS A 47 -7.43 -26.48 -10.86
N SER A 48 -8.46 -27.17 -10.37
CA SER A 48 -9.82 -27.06 -10.91
C SER A 48 -10.73 -26.02 -10.23
N ASP A 49 -10.33 -25.38 -9.11
CA ASP A 49 -11.28 -24.60 -8.28
C ASP A 49 -10.78 -23.29 -7.64
N ALA A 50 -9.67 -22.68 -8.09
CA ALA A 50 -9.18 -21.45 -7.45
C ALA A 50 -9.54 -20.17 -8.23
N ALA A 51 -10.21 -19.21 -7.58
CA ALA A 51 -10.49 -17.86 -8.08
C ALA A 51 -9.24 -17.03 -8.46
N PHE A 52 -8.03 -17.59 -8.26
CA PHE A 52 -6.73 -17.03 -8.66
C PHE A 52 -5.86 -18.14 -9.26
N ALA A 53 -5.04 -17.82 -10.26
CA ALA A 53 -4.18 -18.75 -11.01
C ALA A 53 -2.97 -19.32 -10.21
N VAL A 54 -3.09 -19.49 -8.90
CA VAL A 54 -1.98 -19.83 -7.99
C VAL A 54 -2.34 -21.07 -7.17
N CYS A 55 -1.51 -22.11 -7.34
CA CYS A 55 -1.84 -23.48 -6.97
C CYS A 55 -1.26 -23.96 -5.62
N THR A 56 -0.28 -23.25 -5.03
CA THR A 56 0.33 -23.69 -3.76
C THR A 56 -0.21 -22.93 -2.54
N ASP A 57 -0.52 -23.65 -1.46
CA ASP A 57 -0.96 -23.07 -0.17
C ASP A 57 -0.05 -21.94 0.35
N PRO A 58 1.29 -22.09 0.41
CA PRO A 58 2.15 -21.00 0.86
C PRO A 58 2.16 -19.80 -0.09
N ALA A 59 2.14 -20.00 -1.42
CA ALA A 59 2.10 -18.87 -2.35
C ALA A 59 0.76 -18.13 -2.29
N ARG A 60 -0.35 -18.86 -2.09
CA ARG A 60 -1.68 -18.28 -1.90
C ARG A 60 -1.74 -17.42 -0.64
N GLN A 61 -1.20 -17.89 0.48
CA GLN A 61 -1.11 -17.09 1.71
C GLN A 61 -0.24 -15.84 1.50
N ILE A 62 0.93 -15.97 0.85
CA ILE A 62 1.80 -14.81 0.56
C ILE A 62 1.09 -13.80 -0.34
N LEU A 63 0.32 -14.25 -1.34
CA LEU A 63 -0.47 -13.37 -2.19
C LEU A 63 -1.56 -12.62 -1.43
N VAL A 64 -2.30 -13.29 -0.55
CA VAL A 64 -3.36 -12.65 0.23
C VAL A 64 -2.77 -11.65 1.23
N PHE A 65 -1.79 -12.08 2.02
CA PHE A 65 -1.30 -11.30 3.16
C PHE A 65 -0.16 -10.35 2.80
N GLY A 66 0.71 -10.71 1.86
CA GLY A 66 1.93 -9.98 1.55
C GLY A 66 1.68 -8.54 1.10
N PRO A 67 1.01 -8.32 -0.05
CA PRO A 67 0.73 -6.96 -0.53
C PRO A 67 -0.17 -6.17 0.43
N THR A 68 -1.13 -6.82 1.09
CA THR A 68 -1.98 -6.23 2.12
C THR A 68 -1.15 -5.65 3.27
N LEU A 69 -0.21 -6.43 3.83
CA LEU A 69 0.65 -6.00 4.94
C LEU A 69 1.63 -4.92 4.51
N VAL A 70 2.20 -5.01 3.30
CA VAL A 70 3.09 -3.97 2.76
C VAL A 70 2.36 -2.63 2.64
N LEU A 71 1.16 -2.62 2.06
CA LEU A 71 0.36 -1.40 1.92
C LEU A 71 -0.11 -0.86 3.27
N LEU A 72 -0.48 -1.73 4.22
CA LEU A 72 -0.85 -1.34 5.58
C LEU A 72 0.32 -0.65 6.31
N LEU A 73 1.49 -1.30 6.34
CA LEU A 73 2.68 -0.76 6.98
C LEU A 73 3.17 0.53 6.31
N GLY A 74 3.08 0.61 4.98
CA GLY A 74 3.37 1.84 4.24
C GLY A 74 2.39 2.97 4.55
N GLY A 75 1.09 2.69 4.62
CA GLY A 75 0.07 3.65 5.01
C GLY A 75 0.29 4.19 6.43
N LEU A 76 0.54 3.29 7.39
CA LEU A 76 0.91 3.66 8.77
C LEU A 76 2.20 4.50 8.81
N GLY A 77 3.22 4.11 8.05
CA GLY A 77 4.48 4.87 7.94
C GLY A 77 4.29 6.29 7.40
N ALA A 78 3.42 6.46 6.40
CA ALA A 78 3.04 7.78 5.89
C ALA A 78 2.29 8.62 6.93
N LEU A 79 1.34 8.03 7.67
CA LEU A 79 0.60 8.72 8.74
C LEU A 79 1.50 9.09 9.93
N LEU A 80 2.42 8.22 10.32
CA LEU A 80 3.44 8.54 11.33
C LEU A 80 4.34 9.69 10.88
N THR A 81 4.69 9.72 9.59
CA THR A 81 5.45 10.83 9.02
C THR A 81 4.63 12.11 9.01
N ALA A 82 3.32 12.05 8.69
CA ALA A 82 2.40 13.17 8.81
C ALA A 82 2.38 13.73 10.25
N TYR A 83 2.24 12.85 11.25
CA TYR A 83 2.28 13.23 12.67
C TYR A 83 3.61 13.87 13.07
N ARG A 84 4.74 13.29 12.65
CA ARG A 84 6.07 13.86 12.88
C ARG A 84 6.24 15.22 12.22
N THR A 85 5.72 15.42 11.01
CA THR A 85 5.76 16.73 10.35
C THR A 85 4.87 17.76 11.02
N TRP A 86 3.70 17.36 11.52
CA TRP A 86 2.82 18.22 12.30
C TRP A 86 3.51 18.71 13.58
N LYS A 87 4.14 17.79 14.34
CA LYS A 87 4.95 18.13 15.53
C LYS A 87 6.09 19.11 15.24
N ARG A 88 6.60 19.15 14.00
CA ARG A 88 7.68 20.04 13.55
C ARG A 88 7.18 21.33 12.89
N GLY A 89 5.87 21.62 12.92
CA GLY A 89 5.29 22.78 12.24
C GLY A 89 5.31 22.69 10.71
N GLY A 90 5.53 21.50 10.15
CA GLY A 90 5.58 21.24 8.71
C GLY A 90 4.21 20.98 8.07
N ARG A 91 4.23 20.81 6.74
CA ARG A 91 3.04 20.59 5.90
C ARG A 91 2.55 19.13 5.96
N TRP A 92 1.88 18.79 7.05
CA TRP A 92 1.39 17.43 7.34
C TRP A 92 0.33 16.84 6.39
N PRO A 93 -0.58 17.59 5.74
CA PRO A 93 -1.64 16.98 4.92
C PRO A 93 -1.15 16.29 3.65
N ILE A 94 0.03 16.68 3.14
CA ILE A 94 0.64 16.00 1.99
C ILE A 94 0.96 14.54 2.35
N TRP A 95 1.55 14.33 3.52
CA TRP A 95 1.85 12.98 4.03
C TRP A 95 0.58 12.22 4.44
N GLN A 96 -0.42 12.93 4.94
CA GLN A 96 -1.72 12.33 5.24
C GLN A 96 -2.41 11.81 3.97
N GLY A 97 -2.40 12.58 2.88
CA GLY A 97 -2.95 12.17 1.59
C GLY A 97 -2.26 10.92 1.04
N ALA A 98 -0.92 10.87 1.12
CA ALA A 98 -0.16 9.68 0.75
C ALA A 98 -0.55 8.45 1.59
N GLY A 99 -0.72 8.62 2.90
CA GLY A 99 -1.19 7.55 3.79
C GLY A 99 -2.58 7.05 3.44
N TRP A 100 -3.52 7.95 3.15
CA TRP A 100 -4.87 7.58 2.71
C TRP A 100 -4.87 6.78 1.42
N VAL A 101 -4.09 7.19 0.42
CA VAL A 101 -3.98 6.44 -0.85
C VAL A 101 -3.51 5.01 -0.59
N LEU A 102 -2.47 4.81 0.23
CA LEU A 102 -1.95 3.48 0.56
C LEU A 102 -2.97 2.63 1.34
N LEU A 103 -3.72 3.23 2.27
CA LEU A 103 -4.76 2.52 3.03
C LEU A 103 -5.97 2.16 2.16
N VAL A 104 -6.38 3.02 1.24
CA VAL A 104 -7.45 2.70 0.27
C VAL A 104 -7.00 1.55 -0.64
N LEU A 105 -5.77 1.61 -1.16
CA LEU A 105 -5.20 0.51 -1.96
C LEU A 105 -5.15 -0.79 -1.16
N MET A 106 -4.78 -0.73 0.12
CA MET A 106 -4.80 -1.88 1.02
C MET A 106 -6.21 -2.47 1.14
N VAL A 107 -7.23 -1.65 1.40
CA VAL A 107 -8.63 -2.12 1.53
C VAL A 107 -9.13 -2.72 0.22
N VAL A 108 -8.86 -2.09 -0.92
CA VAL A 108 -9.24 -2.60 -2.24
C VAL A 108 -8.60 -3.96 -2.48
N TYR A 109 -7.28 -4.07 -2.28
CA TYR A 109 -6.55 -5.32 -2.47
C TYR A 109 -7.04 -6.41 -1.52
N ALA A 110 -7.23 -6.09 -0.23
CA ALA A 110 -7.72 -7.02 0.77
C ALA A 110 -9.14 -7.51 0.46
N THR A 111 -10.02 -6.64 -0.04
CA THR A 111 -11.40 -7.00 -0.41
C THR A 111 -11.41 -7.95 -1.61
N ILE A 112 -10.59 -7.68 -2.62
CA ILE A 112 -10.43 -8.56 -3.78
C ILE A 112 -9.85 -9.91 -3.35
N SER A 113 -8.85 -9.89 -2.48
CA SER A 113 -8.17 -11.09 -1.97
C SER A 113 -9.01 -11.91 -1.00
N ALA A 114 -9.90 -11.29 -0.22
CA ALA A 114 -10.79 -11.98 0.71
C ALA A 114 -11.81 -12.87 -0.03
N ARG A 115 -12.27 -12.43 -1.20
CA ARG A 115 -13.09 -13.26 -2.11
C ARG A 115 -12.36 -14.48 -2.65
N ALA A 116 -11.03 -14.55 -2.49
CA ALA A 116 -10.26 -15.74 -2.83
C ALA A 116 -10.45 -16.87 -1.81
N ILE A 117 -10.85 -16.55 -0.59
CA ILE A 117 -10.77 -17.44 0.58
C ILE A 117 -12.16 -17.97 0.98
N ILE A 118 -13.20 -17.18 0.74
CA ILE A 118 -14.62 -17.49 1.01
C ILE A 118 -15.24 -18.07 -0.26
#